data_AF-A0A8I1GD89-F1
#
_entry.id   AF-A0A8I1GD89-F1
#
_cell.length_a   1.000
_cell.length_b   1.000
_cell.length_c   1.000
_cell.angle_alpha   90.00
_cell.angle_beta   90.00
_cell.angle_gamma   90.00
#
_symmetry.space_group_name_H-M   'P 1'
#
loop_
_entity.id
_entity.type
_entity.pdbx_description
1 polymer ?
#
loop_
_entity_poly.entity_id
_entity_poly.type
_entity_poly.pdbx_seq_one_letter_code
_entity_poly.pdbx_strand_id
1 'polypeptide(L)' 'MENVAKFVTDITVIDPDTGDDIELCVYKDENSGAMFAIDASYDLGTIPSPFNAEPLELLEPEE' A
#
# COMPACT_ATOMS: atom_id res chain seq x y z
N MET A 1 -16.23 12.14 -0.62
CA MET A 1 -14.76 12.24 -0.69
C MET A 1 -14.28 10.88 -1.12
N GLU A 2 -13.56 10.80 -2.22
CA GLU A 2 -12.92 9.55 -2.64
C GLU A 2 -11.93 9.14 -1.55
N ASN A 3 -11.93 7.86 -1.20
CA ASN A 3 -11.05 7.31 -0.19
C ASN A 3 -9.76 6.94 -0.92
N VAL A 4 -8.70 7.70 -0.68
CA VAL A 4 -7.44 7.60 -1.43
C VAL A 4 -6.28 7.35 -0.48
N ALA A 5 -5.29 6.60 -0.95
CA ALA A 5 -4.00 6.47 -0.30
C ALA A 5 -2.87 6.84 -1.25
N LYS A 6 -1.93 7.63 -0.75
CA LYS A 6 -0.80 8.15 -1.55
C LYS A 6 0.44 7.31 -1.33
N PHE A 7 1.13 7.01 -2.41
CA PHE A 7 2.45 6.42 -2.35
C PHE A 7 3.41 7.25 -1.47
N VAL A 8 4.23 6.55 -0.68
CA VAL A 8 5.23 7.15 0.20
C VAL A 8 6.63 6.73 -0.21
N THR A 9 6.89 5.43 -0.32
CA THR A 9 8.19 4.86 -0.65
C THR A 9 8.06 3.36 -0.91
N ASP A 10 9.04 2.80 -1.59
CA ASP A 10 9.29 1.36 -1.60
C ASP A 10 10.19 0.96 -0.43
N ILE A 11 9.99 -0.25 0.08
CA ILE A 11 10.83 -0.89 1.08
C ILE A 11 11.10 -2.35 0.68
N THR A 12 12.20 -2.89 1.18
CA THR A 12 12.49 -4.33 1.11
C THR A 12 12.42 -4.90 2.52
N VAL A 13 11.71 -6.01 2.68
CA VAL A 13 11.61 -6.76 3.94
C VAL A 13 12.02 -8.22 3.73
N ILE A 14 12.44 -8.89 4.80
CA ILE A 14 12.74 -10.33 4.76
C ILE A 14 11.48 -11.11 5.11
N ASP A 15 11.08 -12.04 4.24
CA ASP A 15 10.04 -13.01 4.55
C ASP A 15 10.54 -13.95 5.68
N PRO A 16 9.86 -14.01 6.83
CA PRO A 16 10.28 -14.86 7.94
C PRO A 16 10.20 -16.37 7.62
N ASP A 17 9.39 -16.79 6.65
CA ASP A 17 9.18 -18.20 6.32
C ASP A 17 10.22 -18.71 5.30
N THR A 18 10.58 -17.89 4.31
CA THR A 18 11.51 -18.26 3.23
C THR A 18 12.92 -17.71 3.44
N GLY A 19 13.05 -16.56 4.11
CA GLY A 19 14.29 -15.80 4.23
C GLY A 19 14.63 -14.97 2.98
N ASP A 20 13.73 -14.92 2.00
CA ASP A 20 13.91 -14.16 0.76
C ASP A 20 13.51 -12.68 0.95
N ASP A 21 14.06 -11.82 0.09
CA ASP A 21 13.69 -10.41 0.01
C ASP A 21 12.32 -10.25 -0.67
N ILE A 22 11.43 -9.46 -0.07
CA ILE A 22 10.15 -9.04 -0.64
C ILE A 22 10.12 -7.51 -0.76
N GLU A 23 9.81 -7.02 -1.95
CA GLU A 23 9.58 -5.59 -2.21
C GLU A 23 8.13 -5.21 -1.90
N LEU A 24 7.95 -4.17 -1.09
CA LEU A 24 6.65 -3.64 -0.71
C LEU A 24 6.56 -2.14 -1.03
N CYS A 25 5.39 -1.71 -1.49
CA CYS A 25 5.05 -0.30 -1.66
C CYS A 25 4.30 0.20 -0.43
N VAL A 26 4.73 1.33 0.15
CA VAL A 26 4.11 1.94 1.33
C VAL A 26 3.18 3.07 0.91
N TYR A 27 1.95 3.04 1.43
CA TYR A 27 0.93 4.05 1.18
C TYR A 27 0.44 4.69 2.48
N LYS A 28 0.04 5.95 2.39
CA LYS A 28 -0.61 6.70 3.46
C LYS A 28 -2.07 6.97 3.10
N ASP A 29 -2.99 6.46 3.92
CA ASP A 29 -4.42 6.73 3.81
C ASP A 29 -4.70 8.19 4.22
N GLU A 30 -5.31 8.97 3.33
CA GLU A 30 -5.50 10.41 3.53
C GLU A 30 -6.59 10.74 4.58
N ASN A 31 -7.51 9.80 4.84
CA ASN A 31 -8.63 10.03 5.75
C ASN A 31 -8.27 9.72 7.21
N SER A 32 -7.61 8.59 7.45
CA SER A 32 -7.19 8.13 8.77
C SER A 32 -5.80 8.60 9.15
N GLY A 33 -4.96 8.94 8.17
CA GLY A 33 -3.53 9.22 8.35
C GLY A 33 -2.69 7.98 8.65
N ALA A 34 -3.30 6.79 8.66
CA ALA A 34 -2.60 5.53 8.87
C ALA A 34 -1.78 5.12 7.63
N MET A 35 -0.76 4.30 7.85
CA MET A 35 0.10 3.78 6.79
C MET A 35 -0.03 2.27 6.71
N PHE A 36 0.05 1.76 5.48
CA PHE A 36 0.05 0.34 5.20
C PHE A 36 1.02 0.05 4.04
N ALA A 37 1.54 -1.16 4.00
CA ALA A 37 2.39 -1.63 2.92
C ALA A 37 1.71 -2.79 2.20
N ILE A 38 1.92 -2.88 0.90
CA ILE A 38 1.40 -3.93 0.04
C ILE A 38 2.52 -4.49 -0.83
N ASP A 39 2.36 -5.73 -1.25
CA ASP A 39 3.30 -6.37 -2.17
C ASP A 39 3.40 -5.56 -3.48
N ALA A 40 4.61 -5.18 -3.86
CA ALA A 40 4.87 -4.34 -5.03
C ALA A 40 4.50 -5.06 -6.35
N SER A 41 4.40 -6.39 -6.34
CA SER A 41 3.98 -7.17 -7.50
C SER A 41 2.46 -7.22 -7.68
N TYR A 42 1.69 -6.75 -6.70
CA TYR A 42 0.24 -6.77 -6.77
C TYR A 42 -0.25 -5.70 -7.76
N ASP A 43 -1.19 -6.05 -8.65
CA ASP A 43 -1.77 -5.12 -9.61
C ASP A 43 -2.91 -4.33 -8.96
N LEU A 44 -2.80 -2.99 -8.95
CA LEU A 44 -3.52 -2.13 -8.02
C LEU A 44 -4.50 -1.22 -8.74
N GLY A 45 -5.74 -1.72 -8.85
CA GLY A 45 -6.91 -0.87 -8.98
C GLY A 45 -7.39 -0.40 -7.61
N THR A 46 -8.68 -0.62 -7.33
CA THR A 46 -9.26 -0.33 -6.01
C THR A 46 -9.09 -1.54 -5.08
N ILE A 47 -8.52 -1.32 -3.90
CA ILE A 47 -8.37 -2.35 -2.85
C ILE A 47 -9.24 -2.01 -1.63
N PRO A 48 -9.68 -2.99 -0.83
CA PRO A 48 -10.31 -2.69 0.46
C PRO A 48 -9.27 -2.11 1.43
N SER A 49 -9.58 -0.97 2.05
CA SER A 49 -8.72 -0.39 3.08
C SER A 49 -8.56 -1.36 4.25
N PRO A 50 -7.32 -1.58 4.74
CA PRO A 50 -7.09 -2.48 5.88
C PRO A 50 -7.66 -1.95 7.20
N PHE A 51 -8.09 -0.68 7.25
CA PHE A 51 -8.54 -0.02 8.47
C PHE A 51 -10.06 -0.04 8.65
N ASN A 52 -10.82 -0.04 7.55
CA ASN A 52 -12.28 0.07 7.58
C ASN A 52 -12.99 -0.78 6.51
N ALA A 53 -12.25 -1.53 5.69
CA ALA A 53 -12.76 -2.34 4.57
C ALA A 53 -13.50 -1.57 3.47
N GLU A 54 -13.54 -0.24 3.52
CA GLU A 54 -14.09 0.58 2.45
C GLU A 54 -13.15 0.56 1.24
N PRO A 55 -13.67 0.70 0.00
CA PRO A 55 -12.84 0.80 -1.19
C PRO A 55 -11.83 1.95 -1.05
N LEU A 56 -10.59 1.71 -1.45
CA LEU A 56 -9.46 2.63 -1.39
C LEU A 56 -8.74 2.64 -2.74
N GLU A 57 -8.62 3.82 -3.33
CA GLU A 57 -7.85 4.04 -4.55
C GLU A 57 -6.40 4.37 -4.18
N LEU A 58 -5.45 3.70 -4.84
CA LEU A 58 -4.03 3.92 -4.64
C LEU A 58 -3.52 4.88 -5.70
N LEU A 59 -2.87 5.95 -5.23
CA LEU A 59 -2.29 6.98 -6.09
C LEU A 59 -0.78 6.75 -6.17
N GLU A 60 -0.34 6.35 -7.35
CA GLU A 60 1.07 6.22 -7.73
C GLU A 60 1.76 7.60 -7.79
N PRO A 61 3.09 7.67 -7.63
CA PRO A 61 3.82 8.91 -7.80
C PRO A 61 3.67 9.43 -9.24
N GLU A 62 3.42 10.74 -9.39
CA GLU A 62 3.50 11.40 -10.70
C GLU A 62 4.98 11.44 -11.15
N GLU A 63 5.28 10.97 -12.37
CA GLU A 63 6.61 11.02 -12.99
C GLU A 63 7.13 12.44 -13.26
#